data_AF-A0A1J5QAH0-F1
#
_entry.id   AF-A0A1J5QAH0-F1
#
_cell.length_a   1.000
_cell.length_b   1.000
_cell.length_c   1.000
_cell.angle_alpha   90.00
_cell.angle_beta   90.00
_cell.angle_gamma   90.00
#
_symmetry.space_group_name_H-M   'P 1'
#
loop_
_entity.id
_entity.type
_entity.pdbx_description
1 polymer ?
#
loop_
_entity_poly.entity_id
_entity_poly.type
_entity_poly.pdbx_seq_one_letter_code
_entity_poly.pdbx_strand_id
1 'polypeptide(L)'
;MLPFSHDEVVHGKRSLLDKMPGDPWQKFANLRLLFTYQMTYPGKKLNFMGNEFGQGREWSVGGSLDWHLLDTSWHRGVQTLTGDLGRLYAGTKALHDLDFSHEGFAWIDCHDADQSVISYLRRARDGSCVLVLLNFTPVPREGYRIGVPQAGKYREILNSDAECYGGGNVGNGAGLQSEHQPWMGYPHSVVVTLPPLAGVILQLDA
;
A
#
# COMPACT_ATOMS: atom_id res chain seq x y z
N MET A 1 -7.25 -11.96 -11.16
CA MET A 1 -6.04 -11.20 -11.52
C MET A 1 -6.39 -9.73 -11.42
N LEU A 2 -5.46 -8.88 -10.96
CA LEU A 2 -5.64 -7.44 -10.73
C LEU A 2 -4.74 -6.65 -11.71
N PRO A 3 -5.25 -6.31 -12.91
CA PRO A 3 -4.42 -5.71 -13.96
C PRO A 3 -4.49 -4.18 -13.98
N PHE A 4 -3.31 -3.56 -14.09
CA PHE A 4 -3.14 -2.25 -14.74
C PHE A 4 -2.38 -2.48 -16.04
N SER A 5 -3.12 -2.78 -17.11
CA SER A 5 -2.57 -3.11 -18.44
C SER A 5 -2.33 -1.86 -19.29
N HIS A 6 -1.76 -2.06 -20.48
CA HIS A 6 -1.53 -1.02 -21.48
C HIS A 6 -2.81 -0.27 -21.89
N ASP A 7 -3.95 -0.96 -21.99
CA ASP A 7 -5.24 -0.37 -22.40
C ASP A 7 -5.72 0.75 -21.46
N GLU A 8 -5.22 0.78 -20.23
CA GLU A 8 -5.62 1.76 -19.22
C GLU A 8 -4.80 3.04 -19.30
N VAL A 9 -3.73 3.11 -20.10
CA VAL A 9 -2.80 4.26 -20.14
C VAL A 9 -2.57 4.81 -21.55
N VAL A 10 -3.60 4.71 -22.40
CA VAL A 10 -3.64 5.14 -23.80
C VAL A 10 -4.96 5.83 -24.13
N HIS A 11 -5.07 6.37 -25.35
CA HIS A 11 -6.31 6.85 -25.96
C HIS A 11 -7.02 7.95 -25.14
N GLY A 12 -6.27 8.86 -24.52
CA GLY A 12 -6.83 9.97 -23.74
C GLY A 12 -7.20 9.59 -22.30
N LYS A 13 -6.94 8.35 -21.87
CA LYS A 13 -7.20 7.87 -20.51
C LYS A 13 -6.18 8.37 -19.48
N ARG A 14 -5.08 9.00 -19.92
CA ARG A 14 -3.92 9.43 -19.13
C ARG A 14 -3.13 8.27 -18.53
N SER A 15 -1.89 8.56 -18.12
CA SER A 15 -1.10 7.64 -17.29
C SER A 15 -1.74 7.42 -15.92
N LEU A 16 -1.30 6.40 -15.16
CA LEU A 16 -1.75 6.24 -13.78
C LEU A 16 -1.43 7.46 -12.92
N LEU A 17 -0.26 8.08 -13.11
CA LEU A 17 0.14 9.26 -12.35
C LEU A 17 -0.80 10.45 -12.64
N ASP A 18 -1.15 10.69 -13.91
CA ASP A 18 -1.98 11.83 -14.31
C ASP A 18 -3.49 11.62 -14.09
N LYS A 19 -3.90 10.42 -13.69
CA LYS A 19 -5.22 10.17 -13.13
C LYS A 19 -5.33 10.60 -11.67
N MET A 20 -4.22 10.72 -10.94
CA MET A 20 -4.25 11.07 -9.53
C MET A 20 -4.62 12.54 -9.33
N PRO A 21 -5.48 12.86 -8.33
CA PRO A 21 -5.84 14.24 -8.02
C PRO A 21 -4.75 14.93 -7.19
N GLY A 22 -4.88 16.25 -7.08
CA GLY A 22 -4.08 17.06 -6.18
C GLY A 22 -2.84 17.69 -6.81
N ASP A 23 -2.03 18.29 -5.95
CA ASP A 23 -0.72 18.81 -6.34
C ASP A 23 0.24 17.67 -6.73
N PRO A 24 1.44 17.99 -7.28
CA PRO A 24 2.38 16.94 -7.65
C PRO A 24 2.66 15.95 -6.51
N TRP A 25 2.87 16.40 -5.27
CA TRP A 25 3.23 15.50 -4.18
C TRP A 25 2.09 14.51 -3.91
N GLN A 26 0.85 15.02 -3.89
CA GLN A 26 -0.37 14.22 -3.73
C GLN A 26 -0.55 13.22 -4.87
N LYS A 27 -0.21 13.58 -6.11
CA LYS A 27 -0.27 12.65 -7.25
C LYS A 27 0.62 11.43 -7.05
N PHE A 28 1.87 11.66 -6.64
CA PHE A 28 2.82 10.57 -6.39
C PHE A 28 2.42 9.77 -5.14
N ALA A 29 1.94 10.41 -4.08
CA ALA A 29 1.44 9.72 -2.89
C ALA A 29 0.26 8.79 -3.23
N ASN A 30 -0.72 9.27 -3.99
CA ASN A 30 -1.83 8.46 -4.49
C ASN A 30 -1.35 7.26 -5.33
N LEU A 31 -0.37 7.45 -6.20
CA LEU A 31 0.18 6.36 -7.01
C LEU A 31 0.87 5.29 -6.14
N ARG A 32 1.65 5.71 -5.14
CA ARG A 32 2.28 4.80 -4.17
C ARG A 32 1.24 4.03 -3.34
N LEU A 33 0.20 4.72 -2.88
CA LEU A 33 -0.93 4.12 -2.19
C LEU A 33 -1.66 3.11 -3.09
N LEU A 34 -1.92 3.44 -4.36
CA LEU A 34 -2.56 2.54 -5.32
C LEU A 34 -1.76 1.24 -5.50
N PHE A 35 -0.44 1.32 -5.67
CA PHE A 35 0.40 0.14 -5.81
C PHE A 35 0.47 -0.68 -4.52
N THR A 36 0.51 -0.02 -3.36
CA THR A 36 0.45 -0.70 -2.06
C THR A 36 -0.87 -1.45 -1.92
N TYR A 37 -1.99 -0.84 -2.30
CA TYR A 37 -3.30 -1.47 -2.30
C TYR A 37 -3.34 -2.65 -3.28
N GLN A 38 -2.95 -2.45 -4.53
CA GLN A 38 -2.93 -3.51 -5.55
C GLN A 38 -2.11 -4.71 -5.08
N MET A 39 -0.90 -4.46 -4.54
CA MET A 39 0.03 -5.52 -4.12
C MET A 39 -0.51 -6.32 -2.93
N THR A 40 -1.23 -5.67 -2.02
CA THR A 40 -1.71 -6.29 -0.78
C THR A 40 -3.13 -6.83 -0.84
N TYR A 41 -3.94 -6.44 -1.81
CA TYR A 41 -5.29 -6.97 -1.98
C TYR A 41 -5.26 -8.42 -2.52
N PRO A 42 -6.25 -9.30 -2.26
CA PRO A 42 -6.24 -10.67 -2.78
C PRO A 42 -6.23 -10.75 -4.31
N GLY A 43 -5.41 -11.66 -4.85
CA GLY A 43 -5.33 -11.99 -6.27
C GLY A 43 -4.02 -11.56 -6.95
N LYS A 44 -3.63 -12.26 -8.02
CA LYS A 44 -2.35 -12.02 -8.72
C LYS A 44 -2.27 -10.66 -9.42
N LYS A 45 -1.05 -10.11 -9.53
CA LYS A 45 -0.79 -8.72 -9.97
C LYS A 45 -0.33 -8.68 -11.42
N LEU A 46 -0.76 -7.65 -12.14
CA LEU A 46 -0.21 -7.29 -13.44
C LEU A 46 -0.05 -5.78 -13.51
N ASN A 47 1.12 -5.33 -13.94
CA ASN A 47 1.42 -3.92 -14.12
C ASN A 47 2.19 -3.72 -15.43
N PHE A 48 1.73 -2.78 -16.25
CA PHE A 48 2.34 -2.46 -17.53
C PHE A 48 3.57 -1.57 -17.38
N MET A 49 4.54 -1.75 -18.27
CA MET A 49 5.80 -1.00 -18.27
C MET A 49 5.55 0.52 -18.32
N GLY A 50 6.36 1.29 -17.60
CA GLY A 50 6.19 2.74 -17.43
C GLY A 50 5.44 3.10 -16.14
N ASN A 51 4.50 2.28 -15.70
CA ASN A 51 3.76 2.53 -14.46
C ASN A 51 4.66 2.42 -13.23
N GLU A 52 5.66 1.54 -13.26
CA GLU A 52 6.50 1.20 -12.11
C GLU A 52 7.39 2.36 -11.64
N PHE A 53 7.64 3.36 -12.48
CA PHE A 53 8.32 4.60 -12.13
C PHE A 53 7.43 5.84 -12.28
N GLY A 54 6.13 5.64 -12.47
CA GLY A 54 5.14 6.71 -12.60
C GLY A 54 5.37 7.58 -13.84
N GLN A 55 5.48 6.99 -15.03
CA GLN A 55 5.55 7.76 -16.28
C GLN A 55 4.37 8.74 -16.36
N GLY A 56 4.65 10.01 -16.65
CA GLY A 56 3.62 11.05 -16.72
C GLY A 56 2.78 10.96 -17.99
N ARG A 57 3.43 10.84 -19.16
CA ARG A 57 2.73 10.79 -20.45
C ARG A 57 2.07 9.43 -20.66
N GLU A 58 1.00 9.43 -21.45
CA GLU A 58 0.42 8.19 -21.99
C GLU A 58 1.46 7.37 -22.74
N TRP A 59 1.28 6.05 -22.71
CA TRP A 59 2.15 5.17 -23.47
C TRP A 59 1.96 5.41 -24.96
N SER A 60 3.07 5.41 -25.71
CA SER A 60 3.08 5.51 -27.15
C SER A 60 3.81 4.31 -27.74
N VAL A 61 3.14 3.59 -28.65
CA VAL A 61 3.76 2.46 -29.37
C VAL A 61 4.92 2.89 -30.26
N GLY A 62 4.93 4.15 -30.72
CA GLY A 62 5.96 4.69 -31.61
C GLY A 62 7.17 5.29 -30.89
N GLY A 63 7.23 5.24 -29.57
CA GLY A 63 8.28 5.86 -28.76
C GLY A 63 8.82 4.93 -27.68
N SER A 64 9.98 5.29 -27.12
CA SER A 64 10.47 4.65 -25.90
C SER A 64 9.70 5.13 -24.68
N LEU A 65 9.81 4.40 -23.58
CA LEU A 65 9.44 4.93 -22.28
C LEU A 65 10.31 6.14 -21.91
N ASP A 66 9.77 7.01 -21.06
CA ASP A 66 10.41 8.26 -20.62
C ASP A 66 11.48 8.00 -19.53
N TRP A 67 12.52 7.21 -19.86
CA TRP A 67 13.53 6.75 -18.90
C TRP A 67 14.27 7.88 -18.16
N HIS A 68 14.42 9.05 -18.78
CA HIS A 68 15.02 10.24 -18.19
C HIS A 68 14.30 10.72 -16.91
N LEU A 69 13.03 10.33 -16.71
CA LEU A 69 12.30 10.65 -15.49
C LEU A 69 12.95 10.08 -14.22
N LEU A 70 13.72 8.98 -14.34
CA LEU A 70 14.44 8.38 -13.21
C LEU A 70 15.56 9.27 -12.65
N ASP A 71 15.95 10.34 -13.35
CA ASP A 71 16.86 11.36 -12.82
C ASP A 71 16.18 12.28 -11.78
N THR A 72 14.85 12.20 -11.66
CA THR A 72 14.06 12.92 -10.65
C THR A 72 13.74 11.99 -9.47
N SER A 73 13.91 12.50 -8.25
CA SER A 73 13.74 11.71 -7.02
C SER A 73 12.35 11.10 -6.84
N TRP A 74 11.31 11.75 -7.35
CA TRP A 74 9.93 11.29 -7.19
C TRP A 74 9.61 10.03 -8.00
N HIS A 75 10.04 10.00 -9.26
CA HIS A 75 9.90 8.82 -10.13
C HIS A 75 10.77 7.66 -9.64
N ARG A 76 12.00 7.97 -9.19
CA ARG A 76 12.88 6.99 -8.53
C ARG A 76 12.26 6.44 -7.24
N GLY A 77 11.57 7.27 -6.46
CA GLY A 77 10.85 6.85 -5.26
C GLY A 77 9.74 5.84 -5.57
N VAL A 78 8.95 6.06 -6.62
CA VAL A 78 7.93 5.10 -7.09
C VAL A 78 8.58 3.80 -7.58
N GLN A 79 9.68 3.88 -8.33
CA GLN A 79 10.43 2.70 -8.76
C GLN A 79 10.99 1.89 -7.59
N THR A 80 11.51 2.59 -6.57
CA THR A 80 12.03 1.96 -5.36
C THR A 80 10.90 1.25 -4.61
N LEU A 81 9.77 1.93 -4.41
CA LEU A 81 8.58 1.34 -3.79
C LEU A 81 8.09 0.11 -4.53
N THR A 82 7.97 0.16 -5.86
CA THR A 82 7.45 -0.98 -6.64
C THR A 82 8.39 -2.18 -6.56
N GLY A 83 9.71 -1.95 -6.54
CA GLY A 83 10.71 -2.98 -6.25
C GLY A 83 10.59 -3.57 -4.84
N ASP A 84 10.42 -2.74 -3.82
CA ASP A 84 10.25 -3.17 -2.43
C ASP A 84 8.93 -3.90 -2.19
N LEU A 85 7.84 -3.45 -2.80
CA LEU A 85 6.55 -4.16 -2.81
C LEU A 85 6.69 -5.53 -3.47
N GLY A 86 7.45 -5.63 -4.57
CA GLY A 86 7.72 -6.92 -5.23
C GLY A 86 8.51 -7.88 -4.34
N ARG A 87 9.57 -7.39 -3.67
CA ARG A 87 10.35 -8.17 -2.68
C ARG A 87 9.48 -8.61 -1.50
N LEU A 88 8.68 -7.69 -0.95
CA LEU A 88 7.78 -7.96 0.16
C LEU A 88 6.74 -9.01 -0.21
N TYR A 89 6.11 -8.87 -1.38
CA TYR A 89 5.12 -9.81 -1.89
C TYR A 89 5.71 -11.21 -2.05
N ALA A 90 6.92 -11.34 -2.60
CA ALA A 90 7.59 -12.63 -2.76
C ALA A 90 8.02 -13.24 -1.41
N GLY A 91 8.51 -12.41 -0.48
CA GLY A 91 9.00 -12.85 0.83
C GLY A 91 7.91 -13.12 1.88
N THR A 92 6.69 -12.62 1.66
CA THR A 92 5.60 -12.70 2.65
C THR A 92 4.47 -13.57 2.13
N LYS A 93 4.43 -14.84 2.56
CA LYS A 93 3.41 -15.82 2.13
C LYS A 93 1.97 -15.33 2.30
N ALA A 94 1.68 -14.59 3.38
CA ALA A 94 0.35 -14.06 3.63
C ALA A 94 -0.21 -13.24 2.47
N LEU A 95 0.65 -12.62 1.67
CA LEU A 95 0.24 -11.80 0.53
C LEU A 95 -0.15 -12.60 -0.72
N HIS A 96 0.16 -13.90 -0.80
CA HIS A 96 -0.02 -14.68 -2.04
C HIS A 96 -0.44 -16.15 -1.89
N ASP A 97 -0.28 -16.77 -0.72
CA ASP A 97 -0.54 -18.21 -0.47
C ASP A 97 -2.03 -18.56 -0.55
N LEU A 98 -2.89 -17.70 0.01
CA LEU A 98 -4.34 -17.90 0.11
C LEU A 98 -5.16 -16.88 -0.72
N ASP A 99 -4.61 -16.37 -1.83
CA ASP A 99 -5.30 -15.37 -2.69
C ASP A 99 -6.71 -15.78 -3.15
N PHE A 100 -6.97 -17.09 -3.25
CA PHE A 100 -8.22 -17.65 -3.78
C PHE A 100 -9.00 -18.45 -2.72
N SER A 101 -8.69 -18.23 -1.44
CA SER A 101 -9.45 -18.78 -0.31
C SER A 101 -9.99 -17.63 0.54
N HIS A 102 -11.22 -17.78 1.03
CA HIS A 102 -11.82 -16.85 1.98
C HIS A 102 -10.99 -16.73 3.27
N GLU A 103 -10.24 -17.77 3.65
CA GLU A 103 -9.37 -17.78 4.83
C GLU A 103 -8.17 -16.82 4.70
N GLY A 104 -7.78 -16.47 3.47
CA GLY A 104 -6.63 -15.62 3.18
C GLY A 104 -6.85 -14.12 3.39
N PHE A 105 -8.09 -13.71 3.66
CA PHE A 105 -8.50 -12.32 3.77
C PHE A 105 -9.57 -12.13 4.84
N ALA A 106 -9.46 -11.08 5.65
CA ALA A 106 -10.54 -10.63 6.51
C ALA A 106 -10.50 -9.11 6.64
N TRP A 107 -11.65 -8.44 6.53
CA TRP A 107 -11.73 -7.03 6.91
C TRP A 107 -11.44 -6.89 8.41
N ILE A 108 -10.71 -5.82 8.76
CA ILE A 108 -10.68 -5.33 10.14
C ILE A 108 -11.74 -4.23 10.26
N ASP A 109 -11.66 -3.23 9.38
CA ASP A 109 -12.75 -2.29 9.14
C ASP A 109 -12.74 -1.77 7.70
N CYS A 110 -13.93 -1.58 7.14
CA CYS A 110 -14.19 -0.98 5.84
C CYS A 110 -15.36 0.01 5.87
N HIS A 111 -15.84 0.40 7.06
CA HIS A 111 -16.98 1.30 7.23
C HIS A 111 -16.59 2.74 7.56
N ASP A 112 -15.30 3.03 7.80
CA ASP A 112 -14.78 4.38 8.06
C ASP A 112 -14.70 5.25 6.78
N ALA A 113 -15.87 5.43 6.14
CA ALA A 113 -16.03 6.21 4.92
C ALA A 113 -15.72 7.69 5.15
N ASP A 114 -16.07 8.23 6.33
CA ASP A 114 -15.84 9.63 6.70
C ASP A 114 -14.34 9.98 6.73
N GLN A 115 -13.48 9.03 7.11
CA GLN A 115 -12.02 9.22 7.08
C GLN A 115 -11.37 8.65 5.82
N SER A 116 -12.14 7.92 4.99
CA SER A 116 -11.68 7.13 3.85
C SER A 116 -10.50 6.24 4.23
N VAL A 117 -10.68 5.48 5.31
CA VAL A 117 -9.71 4.48 5.78
C VAL A 117 -10.31 3.09 5.58
N ILE A 118 -9.51 2.17 5.05
CA ILE A 118 -9.84 0.75 5.08
C ILE A 118 -8.68 -0.05 5.65
N SER A 119 -9.00 -1.17 6.27
CA SER A 119 -8.02 -2.03 6.90
C SER A 119 -8.42 -3.50 6.83
N TYR A 120 -7.44 -4.37 6.59
CA TYR A 120 -7.68 -5.80 6.44
C TYR A 120 -6.47 -6.65 6.82
N LEU A 121 -6.74 -7.91 7.12
CA LEU A 121 -5.77 -8.97 7.32
C LEU A 121 -5.54 -9.73 6.02
N ARG A 122 -4.28 -10.10 5.81
CA ARG A 122 -3.86 -11.15 4.88
C ARG A 122 -3.27 -12.30 5.67
N ARG A 123 -3.60 -13.55 5.33
CA ARG A 123 -3.18 -14.76 6.06
C ARG A 123 -2.58 -15.80 5.10
N ALA A 124 -1.66 -16.61 5.62
CA ALA A 124 -1.12 -17.79 4.96
C ALA A 124 -1.53 -19.08 5.68
N ARG A 125 -1.32 -20.23 5.03
CA ARG A 125 -1.59 -21.56 5.60
C ARG A 125 -0.72 -21.90 6.80
N ASP A 126 0.47 -21.31 6.88
CA ASP A 126 1.38 -21.49 8.02
C ASP A 126 1.03 -20.61 9.23
N GLY A 127 -0.10 -19.91 9.18
CA GLY A 127 -0.58 -19.06 10.27
C GLY A 127 0.03 -17.66 10.28
N SER A 128 1.02 -17.37 9.43
CA SER A 128 1.55 -16.01 9.30
C SER A 128 0.48 -15.06 8.78
N CYS A 129 0.49 -13.82 9.28
CA CYS A 129 -0.45 -12.79 8.86
C CYS A 129 0.22 -11.42 8.77
N VAL A 130 -0.36 -10.56 7.95
CA VAL A 130 -0.03 -9.12 7.91
C VAL A 130 -1.31 -8.30 7.97
N LEU A 131 -1.21 -7.13 8.57
CA LEU A 131 -2.26 -6.13 8.64
C LEU A 131 -1.94 -5.06 7.61
N VAL A 132 -2.95 -4.61 6.89
CA VAL A 132 -2.83 -3.56 5.89
C VAL A 132 -3.79 -2.45 6.27
N LEU A 133 -3.29 -1.22 6.35
CA LEU A 133 -4.06 -0.02 6.65
C LEU A 133 -3.82 0.99 5.54
N LEU A 134 -4.89 1.52 4.97
CA LEU A 134 -4.83 2.42 3.82
C LEU A 134 -5.61 3.70 4.14
N ASN A 135 -4.95 4.86 4.09
CA ASN A 135 -5.57 6.18 4.25
C ASN A 135 -5.65 6.87 2.89
N PHE A 136 -6.87 7.02 2.36
CA PHE A 136 -7.12 7.61 1.04
C PHE A 136 -7.33 9.13 1.06
N THR A 137 -6.98 9.80 2.16
CA THR A 137 -7.04 11.27 2.28
C THR A 137 -5.67 11.86 2.56
N PRO A 138 -5.42 13.14 2.19
CA PRO A 138 -4.19 13.84 2.55
C PRO A 138 -4.13 14.26 4.03
N VAL A 139 -5.11 13.85 4.85
CA VAL A 139 -5.16 14.16 6.28
C VAL A 139 -4.53 12.99 7.04
N PRO A 140 -3.41 13.19 7.76
CA PRO A 140 -2.84 12.14 8.62
C PRO A 140 -3.81 11.78 9.74
N ARG A 141 -3.79 10.51 10.18
CA ARG A 141 -4.60 10.03 11.32
C ARG A 141 -3.66 9.62 12.45
N GLU A 142 -3.53 10.49 13.44
CA GLU A 142 -2.81 10.17 14.66
C GLU A 142 -3.74 9.48 15.66
N GLY A 143 -3.20 8.59 16.49
CA GLY A 143 -4.00 7.93 17.53
C GLY A 143 -5.04 6.94 16.97
N TYR A 144 -4.91 6.50 15.71
CA TYR A 144 -5.89 5.65 15.05
C TYR A 144 -5.83 4.22 15.60
N ARG A 145 -6.87 3.78 16.31
CA ARG A 145 -6.89 2.46 16.94
C ARG A 145 -7.38 1.40 15.97
N ILE A 146 -6.63 0.31 15.83
CA ILE A 146 -6.96 -0.84 14.98
C ILE A 146 -6.99 -2.13 15.79
N GLY A 147 -7.99 -2.98 15.56
CA GLY A 147 -8.08 -4.31 16.17
C GLY A 147 -7.04 -5.27 15.59
N VAL A 148 -6.40 -6.07 16.44
CA VAL A 148 -5.36 -7.04 16.04
C VAL A 148 -5.60 -8.41 16.68
N PRO A 149 -5.38 -9.52 15.96
CA PRO A 149 -5.77 -10.85 16.42
C PRO A 149 -4.86 -11.44 17.51
N GLN A 150 -3.61 -10.96 17.63
CA GLN A 150 -2.62 -11.52 18.53
C GLN A 150 -1.99 -10.42 19.38
N ALA A 151 -1.62 -10.75 20.61
CA ALA A 151 -0.81 -9.88 21.44
C ALA A 151 0.64 -9.86 20.94
N GLY A 152 1.32 -8.74 21.11
CA GLY A 152 2.75 -8.59 20.88
C GLY A 152 3.12 -7.27 20.22
N LYS A 153 4.33 -7.22 19.70
CA LYS A 153 4.86 -6.05 19.01
C LYS A 153 4.65 -6.19 17.51
N TYR A 154 4.05 -5.19 16.89
CA TYR A 154 3.82 -5.11 15.47
C TYR A 154 4.84 -4.15 14.84
N ARG A 155 5.65 -4.65 13.92
CA ARG A 155 6.57 -3.83 13.14
C ARG A 155 5.91 -3.34 11.86
N GLU A 156 6.27 -2.13 11.46
CA GLU A 156 5.97 -1.60 10.13
C GLU A 156 6.94 -2.20 9.12
N ILE A 157 6.46 -3.14 8.30
CA ILE A 157 7.29 -3.83 7.29
C ILE A 157 7.35 -3.06 5.97
N LEU A 158 6.38 -2.17 5.74
CA LEU A 158 6.37 -1.22 4.64
C LEU A 158 5.45 -0.05 4.97
N ASN A 159 5.87 1.15 4.58
CA ASN A 159 5.09 2.36 4.63
C ASN A 159 5.35 3.17 3.37
N SER A 160 4.30 3.37 2.58
CA SER A 160 4.41 4.05 1.29
C SER A 160 4.68 5.55 1.41
N ASP A 161 4.61 6.13 2.60
CA ASP A 161 4.98 7.52 2.90
C ASP A 161 6.44 7.67 3.37
N ALA A 162 7.23 6.59 3.45
CA ALA A 162 8.62 6.69 3.83
C ALA A 162 9.42 7.65 2.90
N GLU A 163 10.39 8.36 3.48
CA GLU A 163 11.20 9.35 2.75
C GLU A 163 11.92 8.75 1.53
N CYS A 164 12.37 7.50 1.62
CA CYS A 164 13.03 6.79 0.51
C CYS A 164 12.13 6.59 -0.72
N TYR A 165 10.81 6.71 -0.56
CA TYR A 165 9.83 6.66 -1.65
C TYR A 165 9.34 8.05 -2.08
N GLY A 166 9.87 9.12 -1.48
CA GLY A 166 9.44 10.50 -1.69
C GLY A 166 8.15 10.86 -0.95
N GLY A 167 7.87 10.22 0.19
CA GLY A 167 6.80 10.61 1.10
C GLY A 167 7.24 11.56 2.21
N GLY A 168 6.32 11.91 3.10
CA GLY A 168 6.51 12.82 4.23
C GLY A 168 7.20 12.20 5.45
N ASN A 169 7.50 10.90 5.40
CA ASN A 169 8.15 10.12 6.46
C ASN A 169 7.35 10.06 7.77
N VAL A 170 6.02 10.22 7.70
CA VAL A 170 5.14 9.98 8.85
C VAL A 170 5.02 8.47 9.00
N GLY A 171 5.12 7.94 10.23
CA GLY A 171 5.11 6.50 10.45
C GLY A 171 5.18 6.12 11.93
N ASN A 172 5.36 4.83 12.19
CA ASN A 172 5.20 4.25 13.54
C ASN A 172 6.52 3.94 14.26
N GLY A 173 7.66 4.40 13.71
CA GLY A 173 8.97 4.33 14.35
C GLY A 173 9.42 2.92 14.73
N ALA A 174 9.77 2.71 16.00
CA ALA A 174 10.36 1.46 16.50
C ALA A 174 9.38 0.27 16.58
N GLY A 175 8.12 0.43 16.16
CA GLY A 175 7.06 -0.57 16.20
C GLY A 175 5.97 -0.26 17.24
N LEU A 176 4.89 -1.01 17.15
CA LEU A 176 3.63 -0.78 17.86
C LEU A 176 3.34 -1.91 18.83
N GLN A 177 3.21 -1.60 20.12
CA GLN A 177 2.87 -2.61 21.11
C GLN A 177 1.35 -2.78 21.20
N SER A 178 0.86 -4.02 21.13
CA SER A 178 -0.55 -4.31 21.33
C SER A 178 -0.98 -4.11 22.78
N GLU A 179 -2.17 -3.58 22.97
CA GLU A 179 -2.86 -3.47 24.25
C GLU A 179 -3.97 -4.52 24.34
N HIS A 180 -4.25 -5.03 25.55
CA HIS A 180 -5.42 -5.88 25.81
C HIS A 180 -6.69 -5.02 25.90
N GLN A 181 -7.01 -4.36 24.79
CA GLN A 181 -8.18 -3.52 24.61
C GLN A 181 -8.94 -4.01 23.37
N PRO A 182 -10.09 -4.66 23.55
CA PRO A 182 -10.89 -5.15 22.43
C PRO A 182 -11.33 -4.01 21.51
N TRP A 183 -11.16 -4.19 20.21
CA TRP A 183 -11.50 -3.20 19.20
C TRP A 183 -11.78 -3.87 17.85
N MET A 184 -12.77 -3.37 17.09
CA MET A 184 -13.10 -3.87 15.75
C MET A 184 -13.20 -5.41 15.65
N GLY A 185 -13.80 -6.05 16.66
CA GLY A 185 -14.01 -7.50 16.70
C GLY A 185 -12.79 -8.35 17.09
N TYR A 186 -11.67 -7.73 17.47
CA TYR A 186 -10.47 -8.43 17.92
C TYR A 186 -10.20 -8.22 19.43
N PRO A 187 -9.51 -9.17 20.10
CA PRO A 187 -9.24 -9.10 21.53
C PRO A 187 -8.18 -8.06 21.93
N HIS A 188 -7.27 -7.75 21.00
CA HIS A 188 -6.21 -6.76 21.19
C HIS A 188 -6.36 -5.62 20.19
N SER A 189 -5.68 -4.50 20.46
CA SER A 189 -5.57 -3.40 19.50
C SER A 189 -4.21 -2.71 19.60
N VAL A 190 -3.85 -1.99 18.54
CA VAL A 190 -2.68 -1.10 18.50
C VAL A 190 -3.13 0.31 18.12
N VAL A 191 -2.41 1.31 18.60
CA VAL A 191 -2.61 2.72 18.21
C VAL A 191 -1.61 3.06 17.13
N VAL A 192 -2.10 3.43 15.95
CA VAL A 192 -1.32 3.64 14.73
C VAL A 192 -1.35 5.12 14.35
N THR A 193 -0.24 5.62 13.83
CA THR A 193 -0.23 6.83 13.01
C THR A 193 -0.36 6.42 11.55
N LEU A 194 -1.48 6.79 10.91
CA LEU A 194 -1.68 6.59 9.48
C LEU A 194 -1.18 7.81 8.71
N PRO A 195 -0.18 7.65 7.84
CA PRO A 195 0.32 8.75 7.03
C PRO A 195 -0.74 9.23 6.01
N PRO A 196 -0.61 10.45 5.50
CA PRO A 196 -1.52 10.98 4.48
C PRO A 196 -1.32 10.27 3.13
N LEU A 197 -2.40 9.89 2.45
CA LEU A 197 -2.36 9.24 1.13
C LEU A 197 -1.39 8.04 1.08
N ALA A 198 -1.48 7.14 2.05
CA ALA A 198 -0.48 6.10 2.25
C ALA A 198 -1.06 4.76 2.69
N GLY A 199 -0.36 3.69 2.32
CA GLY A 199 -0.56 2.34 2.85
C GLY A 199 0.56 1.96 3.82
N VAL A 200 0.15 1.43 4.97
CA VAL A 200 1.02 0.87 6.02
C VAL A 200 0.74 -0.62 6.12
N ILE A 201 1.81 -1.42 6.12
CA ILE A 201 1.75 -2.86 6.31
C ILE A 201 2.44 -3.20 7.62
N LEU A 202 1.71 -3.84 8.53
CA LEU A 202 2.22 -4.28 9.82
C LEU A 202 2.32 -5.80 9.89
N GLN A 203 3.32 -6.29 10.60
CA GLN A 203 3.51 -7.70 10.90
C GLN A 203 3.86 -7.88 12.38
N LEU A 204 3.33 -8.91 13.01
CA LEU A 204 3.74 -9.30 14.36
C LEU A 204 5.22 -9.74 14.34
N ASP A 205 6.03 -9.17 15.23
CA ASP A 205 7.39 -9.64 15.50
C ASP A 205 7.31 -11.02 16.16
N ALA A 206 8.04 -11.98 15.60
CA ALA A 206 8.14 -13.36 16.11
C ALA A 206 9.09 -13.47 17.29
#